data_AF-X1VN31-F1
#
_entry.id   AF-X1VN31-F1
#
_cell.length_a   1.000
_cell.length_b   1.000
_cell.length_c   1.000
_cell.angle_alpha   90.00
_cell.angle_beta   90.00
_cell.angle_gamma   90.00
#
_symmetry.space_group_name_H-M   'P 1'
#
loop_
_entity.id
_entity.type
_entity.pdbx_description
1 polymer ?
#
loop_
_entity_poly.entity_id
_entity_poly.type
_entity_poly.pdbx_seq_one_letter_code
_entity_poly.pdbx_strand_id
1 'polypeptide(L)'
;LDFENLAFSDVVRQWNYIENIIKIINEGSERQHYQIFNDVRSSFYGKSEFINGYPSATGIGIETGGVVIDFVALSPSRKLTIKPIKNPGQIDAFEYSEKVLVGKSLNESLKKTSPKFERGKVLQTLDAARIYVSGTAAILGENIVDKRNIEKQTLVTIDNIRNLISTENLKEIGLNDLNPEKKSFSYIRTYVKHQKDISAVKAICEKQFKSE
;
A
#
# COMPACT_ATOMS: atom_id res chain seq x y z
N LEU A 1 -17.08 6.50 12.22
CA LEU A 1 -15.90 7.18 12.78
C LEU A 1 -16.34 8.20 13.81
N ASP A 2 -17.31 9.05 13.50
CA ASP A 2 -17.86 10.08 14.43
C ASP A 2 -18.29 9.51 15.80
N PHE A 3 -18.98 8.37 15.83
CA PHE A 3 -19.38 7.70 17.08
C PHE A 3 -18.17 7.33 17.97
N GLU A 4 -17.04 6.98 17.35
CA GLU A 4 -15.78 6.64 18.03
C GLU A 4 -14.89 7.88 18.26
N ASN A 5 -15.40 9.09 17.96
CA ASN A 5 -14.66 10.35 18.01
C ASN A 5 -13.36 10.31 17.18
N LEU A 6 -13.42 9.68 16.00
CA LEU A 6 -12.33 9.62 15.03
C LEU A 6 -12.67 10.44 13.79
N ALA A 7 -11.67 11.09 13.22
CA ALA A 7 -11.75 11.75 11.93
C ALA A 7 -11.42 10.78 10.79
N PHE A 8 -11.80 11.13 9.56
CA PHE A 8 -11.38 10.35 8.38
C PHE A 8 -9.86 10.28 8.22
N SER A 9 -9.14 11.34 8.61
CA SER A 9 -7.68 11.38 8.59
C SER A 9 -7.02 10.45 9.63
N ASP A 10 -7.79 9.86 10.56
CA ASP A 10 -7.31 8.86 11.51
C ASP A 10 -7.26 7.45 10.92
N VAL A 11 -7.66 7.25 9.66
CA VAL A 11 -7.48 5.96 8.98
C VAL A 11 -5.98 5.70 8.79
N VAL A 12 -5.49 4.61 9.40
CA VAL A 12 -4.06 4.23 9.38
C VAL A 12 -3.75 3.12 8.38
N ARG A 13 -4.76 2.31 8.05
CA ARG A 13 -4.64 1.18 7.13
C ARG A 13 -5.93 0.98 6.36
N GLN A 14 -5.83 0.75 5.05
CA GLN A 14 -6.98 0.53 4.17
C GLN A 14 -6.73 -0.57 3.14
N TRP A 15 -7.72 -1.44 2.92
CA TRP A 15 -7.74 -2.40 1.83
C TRP A 15 -8.87 -2.03 0.87
N ASN A 16 -8.55 -1.92 -0.41
CA ASN A 16 -9.47 -1.58 -1.49
C ASN A 16 -9.52 -2.75 -2.45
N TYR A 17 -10.65 -3.45 -2.48
CA TYR A 17 -10.92 -4.53 -3.40
C TYR A 17 -11.80 -3.99 -4.51
N ILE A 18 -11.26 -3.98 -5.74
CA ILE A 18 -11.84 -3.28 -6.88
C ILE A 18 -12.23 -4.33 -7.92
N GLU A 19 -13.52 -4.46 -8.18
CA GLU A 19 -14.04 -5.35 -9.21
C GLU A 19 -13.42 -5.02 -10.55
N ASN A 20 -12.90 -6.04 -11.23
CA ASN A 20 -12.36 -5.93 -12.57
C ASN A 20 -11.34 -4.78 -12.67
N ILE A 21 -10.42 -4.68 -11.70
CA ILE A 21 -9.52 -3.51 -11.48
C ILE A 21 -8.81 -3.00 -12.75
N ILE A 22 -8.48 -3.88 -13.71
CA ILE A 22 -7.82 -3.51 -14.96
C ILE A 22 -8.76 -3.28 -16.15
N LYS A 23 -10.07 -3.52 -16.00
CA LYS A 23 -11.08 -3.34 -17.05
C LYS A 23 -11.11 -1.90 -17.51
N ILE A 24 -11.17 -1.74 -18.83
CA ILE A 24 -11.34 -0.48 -19.51
C ILE A 24 -12.81 -0.34 -19.89
N ILE A 25 -13.41 0.79 -19.54
CA ILE A 25 -14.76 1.17 -19.97
C ILE A 25 -14.66 2.32 -20.96
N ASN A 26 -15.56 2.31 -21.94
CA ASN A 26 -15.58 3.27 -23.05
C ASN A 26 -16.92 4.04 -23.04
N GLU A 27 -17.10 4.87 -22.02
CA GLU A 27 -18.26 5.77 -21.89
C GLU A 27 -17.80 7.21 -22.12
N GLY A 28 -17.60 7.58 -23.40
CA GLY A 28 -17.09 8.89 -23.83
C GLY A 28 -15.56 9.02 -23.80
N SER A 29 -14.87 8.43 -22.82
CA SER A 29 -13.41 8.31 -22.80
C SER A 29 -12.94 6.96 -22.22
N GLU A 30 -11.82 6.44 -22.72
CA GLU A 30 -11.23 5.19 -22.19
C GLU A 30 -10.74 5.39 -20.76
N ARG A 31 -11.38 4.71 -19.81
CA ARG A 31 -11.04 4.78 -18.39
C ARG A 31 -10.87 3.39 -17.81
N GLN A 32 -9.80 3.20 -17.03
CA GLN A 32 -9.58 1.98 -16.27
C GLN A 32 -10.28 2.08 -14.91
N HIS A 33 -10.89 1.00 -14.42
CA HIS A 33 -11.53 0.96 -13.10
C HIS A 33 -10.60 1.46 -11.98
N TYR A 34 -9.32 1.06 -11.98
CA TYR A 34 -8.35 1.54 -11.01
C TYR A 34 -8.12 3.06 -11.05
N GLN A 35 -8.09 3.67 -12.25
CA GLN A 35 -7.91 5.12 -12.39
C GLN A 35 -9.15 5.87 -11.86
N ILE A 36 -10.35 5.38 -12.18
CA ILE A 36 -11.61 5.91 -11.65
C ILE A 36 -11.59 5.90 -10.12
N PHE A 37 -11.20 4.76 -9.53
CA PHE A 37 -11.07 4.65 -8.08
C PHE A 37 -10.07 5.66 -7.50
N ASN A 38 -8.91 5.85 -8.14
CA ASN A 38 -7.89 6.80 -7.68
C ASN A 38 -8.36 8.24 -7.74
N ASP A 39 -9.12 8.62 -8.77
CA ASP A 39 -9.66 9.96 -8.93
C ASP A 39 -10.74 10.26 -7.88
N VAL A 40 -11.65 9.32 -7.62
CA VAL A 40 -12.63 9.43 -6.52
C VAL A 40 -11.91 9.51 -5.18
N ARG A 41 -10.92 8.64 -4.95
CA ARG A 41 -10.12 8.65 -3.72
C ARG A 41 -9.46 10.01 -3.51
N SER A 42 -8.82 10.57 -4.53
CA SER A 42 -8.14 11.86 -4.42
C SER A 42 -9.12 13.00 -4.15
N SER A 43 -10.28 13.01 -4.81
CA SER A 43 -11.33 13.99 -4.54
C SER A 43 -11.85 13.91 -3.09
N PHE A 44 -12.07 12.69 -2.59
CA PHE A 44 -12.55 12.50 -1.22
C PHE A 44 -11.48 12.84 -0.18
N TYR A 45 -10.23 12.40 -0.40
CA TYR A 45 -9.11 12.66 0.49
C TYR A 45 -8.79 14.16 0.56
N GLY A 46 -8.97 14.91 -0.53
CA GLY A 46 -8.80 16.36 -0.57
C GLY A 46 -9.74 17.15 0.36
N LYS A 47 -10.73 16.49 0.98
CA LYS A 47 -11.64 17.08 1.98
C LYS A 47 -11.11 16.99 3.41
N SER A 48 -9.95 16.37 3.62
CA SER A 48 -9.37 16.19 4.95
C SER A 48 -7.86 16.43 4.93
N GLU A 49 -7.33 16.92 6.05
CA GLU A 49 -5.90 17.11 6.21
C GLU A 49 -5.26 15.88 6.85
N PHE A 50 -4.29 15.28 6.16
CA PHE A 50 -3.56 14.09 6.60
C PHE A 50 -2.22 14.48 7.24
N ILE A 51 -2.28 15.15 8.40
CA ILE A 51 -1.09 15.64 9.13
C ILE A 51 -0.08 14.52 9.45
N ASN A 52 -0.53 13.27 9.60
CA ASN A 52 0.31 12.09 9.86
C ASN A 52 0.47 11.19 8.63
N GLY A 53 0.42 11.77 7.43
CA GLY A 53 0.46 11.06 6.16
C GLY A 53 -0.81 10.29 5.84
N TYR A 54 -0.91 9.82 4.60
CA TYR A 54 -2.03 8.99 4.15
C TYR A 54 -2.06 7.63 4.89
N PRO A 55 -3.14 6.85 4.80
CA PRO A 55 -3.09 5.47 5.26
C PRO A 55 -2.08 4.65 4.47
N SER A 56 -1.50 3.64 5.12
CA SER A 56 -0.93 2.51 4.39
C SER A 56 -2.08 1.80 3.66
N ALA A 57 -1.90 1.38 2.41
CA ALA A 57 -3.01 0.82 1.63
C ALA A 57 -2.66 -0.39 0.77
N THR A 58 -3.67 -1.18 0.43
CA THR A 58 -3.64 -2.15 -0.67
C THR A 58 -4.77 -1.81 -1.63
N GLY A 59 -4.48 -1.78 -2.93
CA GLY A 59 -5.49 -1.76 -3.99
C GLY A 59 -5.30 -3.03 -4.83
N ILE A 60 -6.31 -3.91 -4.84
CA ILE A 60 -6.22 -5.21 -5.53
C ILE A 60 -7.52 -5.55 -6.25
N GLY A 61 -7.41 -6.33 -7.31
CA GLY A 61 -8.56 -6.77 -8.11
C GLY A 61 -9.34 -7.89 -7.46
N ILE A 62 -10.66 -7.85 -7.65
CA ILE A 62 -11.60 -8.96 -7.43
C ILE A 62 -12.46 -9.15 -8.70
N GLU A 63 -13.08 -10.31 -8.87
CA GLU A 63 -13.90 -10.60 -10.07
C GLU A 63 -15.29 -9.98 -10.00
N THR A 64 -15.85 -9.84 -8.79
CA THR A 64 -17.23 -9.38 -8.56
C THR A 64 -17.34 -8.62 -7.24
N GLY A 65 -18.30 -7.72 -7.10
CA GLY A 65 -18.66 -7.08 -5.82
C GLY A 65 -18.47 -5.57 -5.78
N GLY A 66 -18.32 -4.93 -6.96
CA GLY A 66 -18.12 -3.49 -7.09
C GLY A 66 -16.82 -3.04 -6.41
N VAL A 67 -16.94 -2.18 -5.40
CA VAL A 67 -15.80 -1.71 -4.61
C VAL A 67 -16.06 -2.01 -3.15
N VAL A 68 -15.18 -2.81 -2.54
CA VAL A 68 -15.23 -3.11 -1.10
C VAL A 68 -14.01 -2.48 -0.43
N ILE A 69 -14.27 -1.73 0.65
CA ILE A 69 -13.23 -1.06 1.44
C ILE A 69 -13.28 -1.58 2.87
N ASP A 70 -12.13 -2.02 3.36
CA ASP A 70 -11.91 -2.35 4.78
C ASP A 70 -10.81 -1.44 5.33
N PHE A 71 -10.87 -1.08 6.61
CA PHE A 71 -9.93 -0.13 7.19
C PHE A 71 -9.75 -0.28 8.70
N VAL A 72 -8.64 0.27 9.18
CA VAL A 72 -8.35 0.47 10.60
C VAL A 72 -8.14 1.97 10.83
N ALA A 73 -8.78 2.52 11.86
CA ALA A 73 -8.64 3.90 12.25
C ALA A 73 -8.19 4.03 13.71
N LEU A 74 -7.23 4.92 13.95
CA LEU A 74 -6.62 5.21 15.24
C LEU A 74 -6.17 6.67 15.25
N SER A 75 -6.52 7.42 16.28
CA SER A 75 -6.02 8.78 16.47
C SER A 75 -4.73 8.79 17.31
N PRO A 76 -3.75 9.65 16.99
CA PRO A 76 -2.56 9.82 17.82
C PRO A 76 -2.92 10.28 19.25
N SER A 77 -2.10 9.89 20.21
CA SER A 77 -2.23 10.34 21.60
C SER A 77 -0.86 10.44 22.26
N ARG A 78 -0.80 10.90 23.52
CA ARG A 78 0.45 10.90 24.30
C ARG A 78 1.13 9.52 24.41
N LYS A 79 0.36 8.43 24.24
CA LYS A 79 0.85 7.05 24.34
C LYS A 79 0.94 6.33 22.99
N LEU A 80 0.51 6.96 21.90
CA LEU A 80 0.46 6.35 20.58
C LEU A 80 0.96 7.35 19.53
N THR A 81 2.13 7.07 18.99
CA THR A 81 2.73 7.78 17.87
C THR A 81 2.42 7.05 16.58
N ILE A 82 1.99 7.80 15.56
CA ILE A 82 1.63 7.27 14.24
C ILE A 82 2.46 8.01 13.20
N LYS A 83 3.29 7.29 12.44
CA LYS A 83 4.17 7.90 11.42
C LYS A 83 4.13 7.14 10.10
N PRO A 84 4.19 7.83 8.94
CA PRO A 84 4.39 7.18 7.66
C PRO A 84 5.82 6.64 7.55
N ILE A 85 6.01 5.60 6.74
CA ILE A 85 7.30 5.01 6.40
C ILE A 85 7.46 5.09 4.88
N LYS A 86 8.55 5.71 4.43
CA LYS A 86 8.97 5.70 3.02
C LYS A 86 9.83 4.48 2.72
N ASN A 87 9.85 4.03 1.46
CA ASN A 87 10.71 2.93 1.04
C ASN A 87 11.93 3.48 0.27
N PRO A 88 13.17 3.31 0.73
CA PRO A 88 14.36 3.84 0.02
C PRO A 88 14.50 3.34 -1.42
N GLY A 89 13.98 2.14 -1.73
CA GLY A 89 14.03 1.56 -3.08
C GLY A 89 12.87 1.95 -4.00
N GLN A 90 11.90 2.74 -3.53
CA GLN A 90 10.69 3.06 -4.28
C GLN A 90 10.33 4.54 -4.18
N ILE A 91 9.94 5.13 -5.31
CA ILE A 91 9.35 6.47 -5.30
C ILE A 91 7.99 6.39 -4.58
N ASP A 92 7.59 7.42 -3.83
CA ASP A 92 6.29 7.43 -3.18
C ASP A 92 5.17 7.35 -4.21
N ALA A 93 4.13 6.57 -3.93
CA ALA A 93 3.09 6.29 -4.92
C ALA A 93 2.34 7.56 -5.37
N PHE A 94 2.28 8.57 -4.49
CA PHE A 94 1.68 9.86 -4.80
C PHE A 94 2.61 10.80 -5.61
N GLU A 95 3.88 10.45 -5.80
CA GLU A 95 4.88 11.19 -6.59
C GLU A 95 5.13 10.56 -7.97
N TYR A 96 4.39 9.51 -8.33
CA TYR A 96 4.55 8.83 -9.63
C TYR A 96 4.34 9.74 -10.83
N SER A 97 5.17 9.55 -11.85
CA SER A 97 5.06 10.31 -13.11
C SER A 97 3.82 9.89 -13.90
N GLU A 98 3.29 10.79 -14.74
CA GLU A 98 2.14 10.48 -15.60
C GLU A 98 2.40 9.30 -16.56
N LYS A 99 3.68 8.98 -16.83
CA LYS A 99 4.11 7.91 -17.74
C LYS A 99 3.73 6.52 -17.26
N VAL A 100 3.59 6.32 -15.95
CA VAL A 100 3.24 5.02 -15.35
C VAL A 100 1.77 4.90 -14.95
N LEU A 101 0.99 5.98 -15.08
CA LEU A 101 -0.44 6.01 -14.79
C LEU A 101 -1.24 5.56 -16.03
N VAL A 102 -2.07 4.51 -15.88
CA VAL A 102 -2.87 3.91 -16.97
C VAL A 102 -4.31 4.44 -16.97
N GLY A 103 -4.88 4.77 -18.14
CA GLY A 103 -6.25 5.30 -18.31
C GLY A 103 -6.33 6.83 -18.29
N LYS A 104 -7.45 7.45 -18.70
CA LYS A 104 -7.66 8.92 -18.61
C LYS A 104 -8.35 9.32 -17.30
N SER A 105 -8.19 10.58 -16.89
CA SER A 105 -8.83 11.18 -15.70
C SER A 105 -10.36 11.24 -15.82
N LEU A 106 -11.06 11.20 -14.68
CA LEU A 106 -12.52 11.40 -14.59
C LEU A 106 -12.99 12.76 -15.14
N ASN A 107 -12.14 13.78 -15.09
CA ASN A 107 -12.37 15.07 -15.74
C ASN A 107 -11.33 15.27 -16.83
N GLU A 108 -11.77 15.48 -18.08
CA GLU A 108 -10.86 15.72 -19.22
C GLU A 108 -9.98 16.96 -19.03
N SER A 109 -10.40 17.90 -18.17
CA SER A 109 -9.65 19.10 -17.77
C SER A 109 -8.76 18.91 -16.53
N LEU A 110 -8.77 17.75 -15.86
CA LEU A 110 -7.93 17.47 -14.69
C LEU A 110 -6.88 16.41 -15.00
N LYS A 111 -5.65 16.61 -14.52
CA LYS A 111 -4.57 15.62 -14.59
C LYS A 111 -4.95 14.35 -13.83
N LYS A 112 -4.46 13.19 -14.30
CA LYS A 112 -4.64 11.90 -13.60
C LYS A 112 -4.11 12.01 -12.18
N THR A 113 -4.86 11.50 -11.22
CA THR A 113 -4.40 11.54 -9.84
C THR A 113 -3.55 10.33 -9.51
N SER A 114 -2.46 10.57 -8.77
CA SER A 114 -1.57 9.54 -8.26
C SER A 114 -2.20 8.81 -7.07
N PRO A 115 -1.90 7.52 -6.86
CA PRO A 115 -2.36 6.79 -5.69
C PRO A 115 -1.98 7.49 -4.37
N LYS A 116 -2.97 7.79 -3.51
CA LYS A 116 -2.76 8.43 -2.20
C LYS A 116 -2.64 7.40 -1.08
N PHE A 117 -1.43 6.88 -0.87
CA PHE A 117 -1.10 5.97 0.22
C PHE A 117 0.40 5.97 0.54
N GLU A 118 0.74 5.59 1.78
CA GLU A 118 2.12 5.48 2.27
C GLU A 118 2.67 4.06 2.08
N ARG A 119 3.99 3.87 1.94
CA ARG A 119 4.58 2.52 1.77
C ARG A 119 4.44 1.65 3.02
N GLY A 120 4.47 2.27 4.19
CA GLY A 120 4.03 1.67 5.45
C GLY A 120 3.60 2.72 6.44
N LYS A 121 3.01 2.28 7.55
CA LYS A 121 2.64 3.16 8.67
C LYS A 121 3.00 2.46 9.98
N VAL A 122 3.78 3.13 10.82
CA VAL A 122 4.11 2.63 12.16
C VAL A 122 3.10 3.14 13.17
N LEU A 123 2.72 2.26 14.08
CA LEU A 123 1.96 2.52 15.29
C LEU A 123 2.86 2.18 16.47
N GLN A 124 3.41 3.20 17.13
CA GLN A 124 4.35 3.04 18.23
C GLN A 124 3.72 3.45 19.55
N THR A 125 3.75 2.53 20.50
CA THR A 125 3.46 2.76 21.92
C THR A 125 4.77 2.79 22.71
N LEU A 126 4.71 3.02 24.03
CA LEU A 126 5.89 2.97 24.89
C LEU A 126 6.57 1.60 24.89
N ASP A 127 5.79 0.52 24.81
CA ASP A 127 6.29 -0.84 25.01
C ASP A 127 6.46 -1.64 23.72
N ALA A 128 5.80 -1.22 22.64
CA ALA A 128 5.75 -1.97 21.39
C ALA A 128 5.50 -1.08 20.17
N ALA A 129 5.93 -1.54 19.01
CA ALA A 129 5.55 -0.97 17.72
C ALA A 129 4.92 -2.03 16.82
N ARG A 130 3.92 -1.61 16.03
CA ARG A 130 3.34 -2.40 14.94
C ARG A 130 3.51 -1.61 13.65
N ILE A 131 3.86 -2.31 12.57
CA ILE A 131 4.00 -1.70 11.25
C ILE A 131 2.96 -2.31 10.32
N TYR A 132 2.10 -1.46 9.77
CA TYR A 132 1.27 -1.84 8.64
C TYR A 132 2.06 -1.60 7.35
N VAL A 133 2.35 -2.69 6.63
CA VAL A 133 3.01 -2.66 5.33
C VAL A 133 1.95 -2.57 4.23
N SER A 134 2.16 -1.67 3.27
CA SER A 134 1.26 -1.53 2.11
C SER A 134 1.32 -2.72 1.16
N GLY A 135 0.37 -2.79 0.22
CA GLY A 135 0.50 -3.72 -0.90
C GLY A 135 1.78 -3.42 -1.65
N THR A 136 2.77 -4.31 -1.54
CA THR A 136 4.07 -4.15 -2.18
C THR A 136 4.12 -5.05 -3.41
N ALA A 137 4.53 -4.48 -4.53
CA ALA A 137 4.78 -5.19 -5.77
C ALA A 137 6.28 -5.16 -6.10
N ALA A 138 6.67 -5.93 -7.11
CA ALA A 138 8.02 -5.98 -7.65
C ALA A 138 8.35 -4.71 -8.46
N ILE A 139 8.41 -3.57 -7.77
CA ILE A 139 8.69 -2.26 -8.35
C ILE A 139 9.99 -1.72 -7.74
N LEU A 140 10.91 -1.29 -8.60
CA LEU A 140 12.12 -0.54 -8.23
C LEU A 140 12.00 0.87 -8.80
N GLY A 141 12.05 1.89 -7.93
CA GLY A 141 11.64 3.25 -8.30
C GLY A 141 10.15 3.31 -8.67
N GLU A 142 9.87 3.49 -9.96
CA GLU A 142 8.52 3.40 -10.56
C GLU A 142 8.40 2.26 -11.61
N ASN A 143 9.45 1.47 -11.82
CA ASN A 143 9.51 0.45 -12.87
C ASN A 143 9.16 -0.96 -12.37
N ILE A 144 8.34 -1.68 -13.13
CA ILE A 144 8.00 -3.08 -12.85
C ILE A 144 9.17 -3.98 -13.24
N VAL A 145 9.64 -4.80 -12.31
CA VAL A 145 10.68 -5.82 -12.56
C VAL A 145 10.12 -6.95 -13.42
N ASP A 146 10.91 -7.35 -14.43
CA ASP A 146 10.67 -8.43 -15.41
C ASP A 146 9.33 -9.17 -15.27
N LYS A 147 8.35 -8.80 -16.11
CA LYS A 147 6.98 -9.31 -16.09
C LYS A 147 6.86 -10.83 -16.31
N ARG A 148 7.92 -11.50 -16.75
CA ARG A 148 7.91 -12.93 -17.10
C ARG A 148 8.54 -13.83 -16.04
N ASN A 149 9.18 -13.26 -15.03
CA ASN A 149 9.88 -14.02 -14.01
C ASN A 149 9.22 -13.85 -12.63
N ILE A 150 8.28 -14.74 -12.31
CA ILE A 150 7.53 -14.66 -11.07
C ILE A 150 8.41 -14.85 -9.83
N GLU A 151 9.42 -15.71 -9.89
CA GLU A 151 10.33 -15.94 -8.76
C GLU A 151 11.11 -14.67 -8.44
N LYS A 152 11.66 -14.02 -9.47
CA LYS A 152 12.34 -12.73 -9.35
C LYS A 152 11.40 -11.65 -8.82
N GLN A 153 10.16 -11.57 -9.30
CA GLN A 153 9.18 -10.62 -8.78
C GLN A 153 8.86 -10.88 -7.31
N THR A 154 8.72 -12.14 -6.92
CA THR A 154 8.44 -12.53 -5.54
C THR A 154 9.59 -12.10 -4.62
N LEU A 155 10.83 -12.41 -5.00
CA LEU A 155 12.01 -12.04 -4.23
C LEU A 155 12.17 -10.52 -4.11
N VAL A 156 12.05 -9.78 -5.21
CA VAL A 156 12.11 -8.30 -5.18
C VAL A 156 11.00 -7.71 -4.31
N THR A 157 9.79 -8.28 -4.33
CA THR A 157 8.70 -7.83 -3.47
C THR A 157 9.06 -8.02 -2.00
N ILE A 158 9.64 -9.16 -1.63
CA ILE A 158 10.08 -9.45 -0.27
C ILE A 158 11.23 -8.53 0.14
N ASP A 159 12.20 -8.28 -0.75
CA ASP A 159 13.31 -7.37 -0.49
C ASP A 159 12.83 -5.94 -0.28
N ASN A 160 11.87 -5.47 -1.08
CA ASN A 160 11.23 -4.16 -0.88
C ASN A 160 10.55 -4.06 0.49
N ILE A 161 9.88 -5.13 0.94
CA ILE A 161 9.25 -5.17 2.27
C ILE A 161 10.33 -5.14 3.36
N ARG A 162 11.40 -5.94 3.24
CA ARG A 162 12.50 -5.99 4.21
C ARG A 162 13.24 -4.66 4.30
N ASN A 163 13.50 -4.00 3.18
CA ASN A 163 14.12 -2.68 3.13
C ASN A 163 13.23 -1.61 3.78
N LEU A 164 11.91 -1.66 3.55
CA LEU A 164 10.96 -0.75 4.19
C LEU A 164 11.02 -0.84 5.72
N ILE A 165 11.20 -2.04 6.28
CA ILE A 165 11.24 -2.27 7.73
C ILE A 165 12.65 -2.49 8.28
N SER A 166 13.69 -2.18 7.50
CA SER A 166 15.08 -2.35 7.93
C SER A 166 15.37 -1.45 9.12
N THR A 167 16.32 -1.85 9.96
CA THR A 167 16.65 -1.08 11.16
C THR A 167 17.16 0.30 10.79
N GLU A 168 17.91 0.40 9.70
CA GLU A 168 18.43 1.63 9.12
C GLU A 168 17.27 2.54 8.72
N ASN A 169 16.29 2.04 7.96
CA ASN A 169 15.16 2.85 7.51
C ASN A 169 14.25 3.30 8.67
N LEU A 170 14.07 2.45 9.68
CA LEU A 170 13.27 2.81 10.86
C LEU A 170 13.97 3.86 11.74
N LYS A 171 15.30 3.85 11.82
CA LYS A 171 16.08 4.88 12.53
C LYS A 171 15.92 6.27 11.91
N GLU A 172 15.86 6.37 10.59
CA GLU A 172 15.65 7.65 9.88
C GLU A 172 14.33 8.35 10.27
N ILE A 173 13.31 7.59 10.70
CA ILE A 173 12.03 8.14 11.19
C ILE A 173 11.95 8.23 12.73
N GLY A 174 13.09 8.05 13.40
CA GLY A 174 13.26 8.18 14.85
C GLY A 174 12.85 6.95 15.67
N LEU A 175 12.82 5.75 15.07
CA LEU A 175 12.54 4.50 15.77
C LEU A 175 13.84 3.78 16.18
N ASN A 176 14.63 4.43 17.03
CA ASN A 176 15.98 3.98 17.37
C ASN A 176 16.02 2.75 18.30
N ASP A 177 14.98 2.58 19.12
CA ASP A 177 14.96 1.59 20.21
C ASP A 177 14.25 0.27 19.83
N LEU A 178 13.90 0.09 18.56
CA LEU A 178 13.27 -1.16 18.11
C LEU A 178 14.30 -2.27 18.00
N ASN A 179 14.15 -3.30 18.84
CA ASN A 179 14.99 -4.50 18.77
C ASN A 179 14.77 -5.22 17.42
N PRO A 180 15.79 -5.30 16.54
CA PRO A 180 15.67 -5.94 15.23
C PRO A 180 15.35 -7.44 15.31
N GLU A 181 15.85 -8.13 16.34
CA GLU A 181 15.68 -9.57 16.53
C GLU A 181 14.25 -9.95 16.95
N LYS A 182 13.46 -8.98 17.42
CA LYS A 182 12.04 -9.18 17.75
C LYS A 182 11.09 -8.85 16.60
N LYS A 183 11.60 -8.56 15.41
CA LYS A 183 10.77 -8.27 14.23
C LYS A 183 10.20 -9.59 13.69
N SER A 184 8.88 -9.75 13.78
CA SER A 184 8.17 -10.84 13.15
C SER A 184 7.17 -10.34 12.13
N PHE A 185 6.99 -11.10 11.06
CA PHE A 185 5.90 -10.89 10.13
C PHE A 185 4.67 -11.64 10.64
N SER A 186 3.50 -11.03 10.49
CA SER A 186 2.22 -11.64 10.85
C SER A 186 1.15 -11.21 9.87
N TYR A 187 0.11 -12.04 9.68
CA TYR A 187 -1.02 -11.75 8.80
C TYR A 187 -0.63 -11.43 7.35
N ILE A 188 0.41 -12.12 6.83
CA ILE A 188 0.87 -11.94 5.45
C ILE A 188 -0.25 -12.37 4.48
N ARG A 189 -0.58 -11.49 3.54
CA ARG A 189 -1.49 -11.78 2.42
C ARG A 189 -0.74 -11.64 1.11
N THR A 190 -0.72 -12.71 0.32
CA THR A 190 -0.05 -12.75 -0.98
C THR A 190 -1.09 -12.84 -2.09
N TYR A 191 -1.04 -11.92 -3.05
CA TYR A 191 -1.96 -11.88 -4.20
C TYR A 191 -1.20 -12.30 -5.46
N VAL A 192 -1.65 -13.37 -6.10
CA VAL A 192 -1.00 -13.94 -7.28
C VAL A 192 -1.94 -13.82 -8.48
N LYS A 193 -1.44 -13.22 -9.57
CA LYS A 193 -2.27 -12.92 -10.75
C LYS A 193 -2.72 -14.17 -11.51
N HIS A 194 -1.85 -15.17 -11.61
CA HIS A 194 -2.13 -16.40 -12.36
C HIS A 194 -2.08 -17.61 -11.44
N GLN A 195 -3.10 -18.47 -11.51
CA GLN A 195 -3.20 -19.65 -10.65
C GLN A 195 -1.98 -20.59 -10.76
N LYS A 196 -1.42 -20.73 -11.97
CA LYS A 196 -0.24 -21.57 -12.24
C LYS A 196 1.01 -21.13 -11.44
N ASP A 197 1.08 -19.87 -11.05
CA ASP A 197 2.23 -19.29 -10.37
C ASP A 197 2.16 -19.44 -8.84
N ILE A 198 0.99 -19.81 -8.31
CA ILE A 198 0.73 -19.89 -6.85
C ILE A 198 1.73 -20.81 -6.16
N SER A 199 2.01 -21.99 -6.71
CA SER A 199 2.90 -22.97 -6.07
C SER A 199 4.33 -22.45 -5.92
N ALA A 200 4.86 -21.78 -6.96
CA ALA A 200 6.20 -21.20 -6.92
C ALA A 200 6.29 -20.04 -5.92
N VAL A 201 5.31 -19.13 -5.95
CA VAL A 201 5.23 -17.99 -5.01
C VAL A 201 5.12 -18.49 -3.56
N LYS A 202 4.24 -19.47 -3.31
CA LYS A 202 4.03 -20.05 -1.99
C LYS A 202 5.32 -20.65 -1.43
N ALA A 203 6.04 -21.46 -2.21
CA ALA A 203 7.29 -22.07 -1.78
C ALA A 203 8.35 -21.01 -1.39
N ILE A 204 8.47 -19.92 -2.14
CA ILE A 204 9.37 -18.81 -1.81
C ILE A 204 8.91 -18.11 -0.52
N CYS A 205 7.63 -17.76 -0.40
CA CYS A 205 7.11 -17.11 0.80
C CYS A 205 7.31 -17.97 2.06
N GLU A 206 7.01 -19.26 1.98
CA GLU A 206 7.21 -20.20 3.09
C GLU A 206 8.69 -20.30 3.49
N LYS A 207 9.63 -20.23 2.55
CA LYS A 207 11.06 -20.20 2.87
C LYS A 207 11.48 -18.89 3.53
N GLN A 208 10.91 -17.76 3.11
CA GLN A 208 11.36 -16.42 3.51
C GLN A 208 10.67 -15.87 4.77
N PHE A 209 9.49 -16.39 5.11
CA PHE A 209 8.67 -15.93 6.24
C PHE A 209 8.39 -17.04 7.26
N LYS A 210 9.26 -18.07 7.34
CA LYS A 210 9.09 -19.15 8.32
C LYS A 210 8.84 -18.56 9.71
N SER A 211 7.78 -19.06 10.34
CA SER A 211 7.58 -18.91 11.78
C SER A 211 8.70 -19.66 12.47
N GLU A 212 9.44 -18.97 13.34
CA GLU A 212 10.20 -19.64 14.40
C GLU A 212 9.23 -20.35 15.36
#